data_AF-A0A5B8BXI6-F1
#
_entry.id   AF-A0A5B8BXI6-F1
#
_cell.length_a   1.000
_cell.length_b   1.000
_cell.length_c   1.000
_cell.angle_alpha   90.00
_cell.angle_beta   90.00
_cell.angle_gamma   90.00
#
_symmetry.space_group_name_H-M   'P 1'
#
loop_
_entity.id
_entity.type
_entity.pdbx_description
1 polymer ?
#
loop_
_entity_poly.entity_id
_entity_poly.type
_entity_poly.pdbx_seq_one_letter_code
_entity_poly.pdbx_strand_id
1 'polypeptide(L)'
;MKPLGDERTHYLLAMGMAKATRTDLAQAMEEGALDSEAWSAMVTRCRGCGWAERCGEWLDTAIEEGANCPPSCVNQRRFEELRARSEQARRESDRAVDRASQAIARVEALRQSH
;
A
#
# COMPACT_ATOMS: atom_id res chain seq x y z
N MET A 1 28.90 -14.69 9.52
CA MET A 1 27.82 -13.86 8.95
C MET A 1 26.74 -14.79 8.44
N LYS A 2 25.47 -14.59 8.81
CA LYS A 2 24.35 -15.42 8.30
C LYS A 2 24.06 -14.98 6.85
N PRO A 3 23.85 -15.91 5.90
CA PRO A 3 23.45 -15.54 4.55
C PRO A 3 22.08 -14.86 4.55
N LEU A 4 21.89 -13.92 3.62
CA LEU A 4 20.59 -13.31 3.37
C LEU A 4 19.60 -14.35 2.83
N GLY A 5 18.31 -14.15 3.11
CA GLY A 5 17.25 -14.92 2.50
C GLY A 5 17.18 -14.76 0.97
N ASP A 6 16.46 -15.66 0.33
CA ASP A 6 16.24 -15.64 -1.12
C ASP A 6 15.51 -14.36 -1.57
N GLU A 7 16.04 -13.70 -2.61
CA GLU A 7 15.52 -12.42 -3.05
C GLU A 7 14.08 -12.51 -3.56
N ARG A 8 13.77 -13.54 -4.35
CA ARG A 8 12.44 -13.72 -4.94
C ARG A 8 11.39 -13.97 -3.86
N THR A 9 11.70 -14.82 -2.87
CA THR A 9 10.81 -15.05 -1.73
C THR A 9 10.50 -13.74 -0.99
N HIS A 10 11.52 -12.95 -0.67
CA HIS A 10 11.33 -11.70 0.07
C HIS A 10 10.64 -10.60 -0.74
N TYR A 11 10.87 -10.56 -2.06
CA TYR A 11 10.11 -9.70 -2.97
C TYR A 11 8.62 -10.05 -2.92
N LEU A 12 8.26 -11.33 -3.03
CA LEU A 12 6.87 -11.79 -2.98
C LEU A 12 6.21 -11.53 -1.62
N LEU A 13 6.94 -11.76 -0.51
CA LEU A 13 6.45 -11.42 0.83
C LEU A 13 6.21 -9.91 0.99
N ALA A 14 7.10 -9.06 0.46
CA ALA A 14 6.93 -7.61 0.51
C ALA A 14 5.72 -7.14 -0.32
N MET A 15 5.50 -7.74 -1.50
CA MET A 15 4.28 -7.52 -2.30
C MET A 15 3.02 -7.97 -1.56
N GLY A 16 3.06 -9.14 -0.91
CA GLY A 16 1.97 -9.63 -0.06
C GLY A 16 1.67 -8.68 1.10
N MET A 17 2.71 -8.15 1.75
CA MET A 17 2.57 -7.15 2.82
C MET A 17 1.91 -5.86 2.32
N ALA A 18 2.28 -5.37 1.14
CA ALA A 18 1.61 -4.22 0.54
C ALA A 18 0.12 -4.49 0.32
N LYS A 19 -0.22 -5.66 -0.24
CA LYS A 19 -1.61 -6.08 -0.44
C LYS A 19 -2.39 -6.18 0.87
N ALA A 20 -1.83 -6.88 1.87
CA ALA A 20 -2.44 -7.05 3.19
C ALA A 20 -2.67 -5.71 3.90
N THR A 21 -1.78 -4.75 3.72
CA THR A 21 -1.90 -3.42 4.33
C THR A 21 -2.70 -2.43 3.48
N ARG A 22 -3.19 -2.84 2.31
CA ARG A 22 -3.84 -1.97 1.31
C ARG A 22 -2.95 -0.77 0.91
N THR A 23 -1.65 -1.01 0.86
CA THR A 23 -0.66 -0.06 0.36
C THR A 23 -0.60 -0.16 -1.16
N ASP A 24 -0.83 0.94 -1.85
CA ASP A 24 -0.69 1.02 -3.30
C ASP A 24 0.75 1.39 -3.67
N LEU A 25 1.55 0.38 -4.00
CA LEU A 25 2.94 0.57 -4.40
C LEU A 25 3.06 1.26 -5.77
N ALA A 26 2.12 1.00 -6.69
CA ALA A 26 2.17 1.56 -8.04
C ALA A 26 1.92 3.06 -7.99
N GLN A 27 0.87 3.47 -7.28
CA GLN A 27 0.59 4.87 -7.01
C GLN A 27 1.74 5.54 -6.26
N ALA A 28 2.30 4.90 -5.24
CA ALA A 28 3.44 5.44 -4.52
C ALA A 28 4.66 5.67 -5.43
N MET A 29 4.86 4.82 -6.44
CA MET A 29 5.91 4.99 -7.44
C MET A 29 5.61 6.13 -8.40
N GLU A 30 4.39 6.22 -8.89
CA GLU A 30 3.94 7.30 -9.79
C GLU A 30 4.05 8.68 -9.14
N GLU A 31 3.71 8.79 -7.86
CA GLU A 31 3.79 10.02 -7.07
C GLU A 31 5.21 10.33 -6.56
N GLY A 32 6.20 9.48 -6.87
CA GLY A 32 7.57 9.60 -6.39
C GLY A 32 7.75 9.40 -4.88
N ALA A 33 6.72 8.91 -4.18
CA ALA A 33 6.78 8.57 -2.77
C ALA A 33 7.62 7.31 -2.51
N LEU A 34 7.80 6.44 -3.51
CA LEU A 34 8.63 5.24 -3.50
C LEU A 34 9.32 5.08 -4.86
N ASP A 35 10.64 5.22 -4.94
CA ASP A 35 11.36 4.89 -6.17
C ASP A 35 11.88 3.44 -6.18
N SER A 36 12.44 3.03 -7.32
CA SER A 36 12.99 1.68 -7.52
C SER A 36 14.15 1.35 -6.57
N GLU A 37 14.96 2.34 -6.20
CA GLU A 37 16.10 2.14 -5.29
C GLU A 37 15.60 1.91 -3.86
N ALA A 38 14.67 2.73 -3.40
CA ALA A 38 14.01 2.60 -2.11
C ALA A 38 13.26 1.27 -2.00
N TRP A 39 12.60 0.83 -3.08
CA TRP A 39 11.94 -0.48 -3.13
C TRP A 39 12.96 -1.63 -3.02
N SER A 40 14.04 -1.58 -3.81
CA SER A 40 15.12 -2.57 -3.73
C SER A 40 15.75 -2.63 -2.33
N ALA A 41 15.94 -1.47 -1.69
CA ALA A 41 16.43 -1.39 -0.31
C ALA A 41 15.45 -1.98 0.72
N MET A 42 14.14 -1.81 0.52
CA MET A 42 13.10 -2.46 1.34
C MET A 42 13.15 -3.99 1.22
N VAL A 43 13.26 -4.52 0.00
CA VAL A 43 13.38 -5.96 -0.24
C VAL A 43 14.68 -6.49 0.35
N THR A 44 15.81 -5.80 0.13
CA THR A 44 17.12 -6.19 0.67
C THR A 44 17.11 -6.23 2.19
N ARG A 45 16.51 -5.24 2.86
CA ARG A 45 16.34 -5.24 4.31
C ARG A 45 15.45 -6.40 4.78
N CYS A 46 14.38 -6.70 4.04
CA CYS A 46 13.50 -7.83 4.32
C CYS A 46 14.26 -9.16 4.33
N ARG A 47 15.23 -9.36 3.42
CA ARG A 47 16.05 -10.58 3.33
C ARG A 47 16.90 -10.87 4.56
N GLY A 48 17.16 -9.85 5.38
CA GLY A 48 17.85 -10.00 6.67
C GLY A 48 16.91 -10.28 7.84
N CYS A 49 15.59 -10.35 7.63
CA CYS A 49 14.64 -10.45 8.72
C CYS A 49 14.61 -11.87 9.33
N GLY A 50 14.44 -11.94 10.65
CA GLY A 50 14.28 -13.20 11.37
C GLY A 50 12.84 -13.74 11.39
N TRP A 51 11.91 -13.03 10.76
CA TRP A 51 10.46 -13.26 10.88
C TRP A 51 9.81 -13.75 9.56
N ALA A 52 10.62 -14.10 8.55
CA ALA A 52 10.15 -14.40 7.20
C ALA A 52 9.12 -15.55 7.12
N GLU A 53 9.32 -16.62 7.89
CA GLU A 53 8.42 -17.78 7.91
C GLU A 53 7.03 -17.41 8.44
N ARG A 54 6.98 -16.77 9.62
CA ARG A 54 5.75 -16.24 10.21
C ARG A 54 5.10 -15.12 9.40
N CYS A 55 5.87 -14.43 8.55
CA CYS A 55 5.33 -13.45 7.61
C CYS A 55 4.40 -14.14 6.61
N GLY A 56 4.79 -15.29 6.06
CA GLY A 56 3.95 -16.06 5.15
C GLY A 56 2.64 -16.48 5.81
N GLU A 57 2.73 -17.12 6.97
CA GLU A 57 1.55 -17.57 7.75
C GLU A 57 0.59 -16.41 8.08
N TRP A 58 1.15 -15.25 8.44
CA TRP A 58 0.36 -14.06 8.74
C TRP A 58 -0.34 -13.50 7.48
N LEU A 59 0.32 -13.57 6.31
CA LEU A 59 -0.24 -13.07 5.07
C LEU A 59 -1.46 -13.87 4.59
N ASP A 60 -1.51 -15.17 4.89
CA ASP A 60 -2.62 -16.05 4.49
C ASP A 60 -3.98 -15.55 5.01
N THR A 61 -4.01 -14.89 6.17
CA THR A 61 -5.24 -14.30 6.73
C THR A 61 -5.33 -12.79 6.51
N ALA A 62 -4.20 -12.08 6.65
CA ALA A 62 -4.18 -10.62 6.63
C ALA A 62 -4.54 -10.00 5.28
N ILE A 63 -4.34 -10.74 4.17
CA ILE A 63 -4.68 -10.26 2.83
C ILE A 63 -6.19 -10.07 2.65
N GLU A 64 -7.01 -10.95 3.21
CA GLU A 64 -8.46 -10.92 3.03
C GLU A 64 -9.11 -9.83 3.88
N GLU A 65 -8.70 -9.73 5.15
CA GLU A 65 -9.29 -8.78 6.09
C GLU A 65 -8.79 -7.35 5.85
N GLY A 66 -7.53 -7.22 5.41
CA GLY A 66 -6.80 -5.96 5.43
C GLY A 66 -6.35 -5.64 6.86
N ALA A 67 -5.03 -5.59 7.07
CA ALA A 67 -4.45 -5.48 8.40
C ALA A 67 -3.43 -4.34 8.52
N ASN A 68 -3.09 -3.99 9.76
CA ASN A 68 -1.93 -3.14 10.04
C ASN A 68 -0.64 -3.95 9.81
N CYS A 69 0.43 -3.28 9.40
CA CYS A 69 1.72 -3.95 9.27
C CYS A 69 2.16 -4.44 10.66
N PRO A 70 2.58 -5.70 10.82
CA PRO A 70 2.92 -6.23 12.13
C PRO A 70 4.20 -5.56 12.67
N PRO A 71 4.29 -5.31 13.99
CA PRO A 71 5.48 -4.71 14.61
C PRO A 71 6.79 -5.48 14.42
N SER A 72 6.70 -6.78 14.12
CA SER A 72 7.83 -7.65 13.80
C SER A 72 8.40 -7.44 12.40
N CYS A 73 7.70 -6.72 11.51
CA CYS A 73 8.18 -6.45 10.16
C CYS A 73 9.30 -5.40 10.18
N VAL A 74 10.47 -5.73 9.62
CA VAL A 74 11.58 -4.77 9.47
C VAL A 74 11.23 -3.60 8.52
N ASN A 75 10.17 -3.74 7.73
CA ASN A 75 9.62 -2.70 6.86
C ASN A 75 8.42 -1.97 7.45
N GLN A 76 8.03 -2.24 8.71
CA GLN A 76 6.78 -1.76 9.31
C GLN A 76 6.53 -0.27 9.08
N ARG A 77 7.40 0.57 9.63
CA ARG A 77 7.27 2.03 9.53
C ARG A 77 7.11 2.49 8.07
N ARG A 78 7.86 1.87 7.15
CA ARG A 78 7.80 2.25 5.74
C ARG A 78 6.48 1.87 5.09
N PHE A 79 5.93 0.69 5.41
CA PHE A 79 4.59 0.31 4.97
C PHE A 79 3.50 1.18 5.59
N GLU A 80 3.62 1.56 6.87
CA GLU A 80 2.67 2.47 7.53
C GLU A 80 2.64 3.86 6.86
N GLU A 81 3.82 4.42 6.55
CA GLU A 81 3.95 5.69 5.83
C GLU A 81 3.30 5.62 4.43
N LEU A 82 3.58 4.56 3.67
CA LEU A 82 3.03 4.39 2.32
C LEU A 82 1.52 4.14 2.35
N ARG A 83 1.04 3.34 3.30
CA ARG A 83 -0.39 3.11 3.50
C ARG A 83 -1.13 4.42 3.79
N ALA A 84 -0.59 5.25 4.68
CA ALA A 84 -1.22 6.53 5.01
C ALA A 84 -1.37 7.42 3.76
N ARG A 85 -0.38 7.40 2.86
CA ARG A 85 -0.45 8.09 1.56
C ARG A 85 -1.52 7.49 0.65
N SER A 86 -1.58 6.17 0.51
CA SER A 86 -2.63 5.50 -0.29
C SER A 86 -4.04 5.82 0.25
N GLU A 87 -4.21 5.84 1.58
CA GLU A 87 -5.48 6.22 2.20
C GLU A 87 -5.83 7.69 1.93
N GLN A 88 -4.85 8.59 2.00
CA GLN A 88 -5.04 10.00 1.70
C GLN A 88 -5.44 10.20 0.22
N ALA A 89 -4.68 9.62 -0.71
CA ALA A 89 -4.93 9.80 -2.13
C ALA A 89 -6.29 9.24 -2.55
N ARG A 90 -6.70 8.08 -2.01
CA ARG A 90 -8.06 7.56 -2.20
C ARG A 90 -9.13 8.52 -1.70
N ARG A 91 -8.98 9.06 -0.47
CA ARG A 91 -9.94 10.04 0.09
C ARG A 91 -10.03 11.31 -0.76
N GLU A 92 -8.91 11.76 -1.32
CA GLU A 92 -8.89 12.93 -2.21
C GLU A 92 -9.61 12.64 -3.52
N SER A 93 -9.40 11.46 -4.10
CA SER A 93 -10.13 10.99 -5.28
C SER A 93 -11.63 10.89 -5.03
N ASP A 94 -12.06 10.24 -3.95
CA ASP A 94 -13.47 10.09 -3.59
C ASP A 94 -14.16 11.46 -3.47
N ARG A 95 -13.51 12.41 -2.78
CA ARG A 95 -14.00 13.80 -2.66
C ARG A 95 -14.06 14.53 -3.99
N ALA A 96 -13.15 14.25 -4.92
CA ALA A 96 -13.20 14.85 -6.25
C ALA A 96 -14.41 14.33 -7.04
N VAL A 97 -14.68 13.02 -6.98
CA VAL A 97 -15.84 12.39 -7.62
C VAL A 97 -17.16 12.90 -7.05
N ASP A 98 -17.27 13.03 -5.71
CA ASP A 98 -18.46 13.57 -5.06
C ASP A 98 -18.75 15.00 -5.50
N ARG A 99 -17.71 15.85 -5.54
CA ARG A 99 -17.84 17.25 -6.00
C ARG A 99 -18.27 17.33 -7.45
N ALA A 100 -17.71 16.50 -8.33
CA ALA A 100 -18.09 16.44 -9.73
C ALA A 100 -19.57 16.01 -9.88
N SER A 101 -19.99 14.99 -9.14
CA SER A 101 -21.36 14.48 -9.14
C SER A 101 -22.36 15.54 -8.69
N GLN A 102 -22.07 16.28 -7.63
CA GLN A 102 -22.92 17.38 -7.14
C GLN A 102 -23.04 18.52 -8.15
N ALA A 103 -21.93 18.87 -8.82
CA ALA A 103 -21.94 19.92 -9.85
C ALA A 103 -22.82 19.52 -11.04
N ILE A 104 -22.74 18.26 -11.49
CA ILE A 104 -23.60 17.73 -12.56
C ILE A 104 -25.07 17.80 -12.17
N ALA A 105 -25.44 17.27 -11.00
CA ALA A 105 -26.81 17.29 -10.52
C ALA A 105 -27.38 18.72 -10.41
N ARG A 106 -26.55 19.69 -9.98
CA ARG A 106 -26.93 21.10 -9.93
C ARG A 106 -27.24 21.66 -11.31
N VAL A 107 -26.41 21.35 -12.32
CA VAL A 107 -26.63 21.79 -13.70
C VAL A 107 -27.91 21.17 -14.26
N GLU A 108 -28.17 19.89 -13.99
CA GLU A 108 -29.39 19.21 -14.43
C GLU A 108 -30.65 19.80 -13.80
N ALA A 109 -30.62 20.11 -12.49
CA ALA A 109 -31.74 20.75 -11.81
C ALA A 109 -32.07 22.14 -12.38
N LEU A 110 -31.04 22.92 -12.74
CA LEU A 110 -31.22 24.21 -13.41
C LEU A 110 -31.86 24.03 -14.79
N ARG A 111 -31.43 23.01 -15.57
CA ARG A 111 -32.02 22.71 -16.89
C ARG A 111 -33.50 22.30 -16.81
N GLN A 112 -33.91 21.59 -15.76
CA GLN A 112 -35.30 21.16 -15.57
C GLN A 112 -36.23 22.28 -15.06
N SER A 113 -35.65 23.41 -14.63
CA SER A 113 -36.40 24.58 -14.14
C SER A 113 -36.74 25.60 -15.23
N HIS A 114 -36.36 25.32 -16.49
CA HIS A 114 -36.59 26.13 -17.68
C HIS A 114 -37.38 25.34 -18.72
#